data_AF-A0A7C1T492-F1
#
_entry.id   AF-A0A7C1T492-F1
#
_cell.length_a   1.000
_cell.length_b   1.000
_cell.length_c   1.000
_cell.angle_alpha   90.00
_cell.angle_beta   90.00
_cell.angle_gamma   90.00
#
_symmetry.space_group_name_H-M   'P 1'
#
loop_
_entity.id
_entity.type
_entity.pdbx_description
1 polymer ?
#
loop_
_entity_poly.entity_id
_entity_poly.type
_entity_poly.pdbx_seq_one_letter_code
_entity_poly.pdbx_strand_id
1 'polypeptide(L)'
;MTPIERLEALMAVSKRRDKAAFLDFFAEDVEYHYHVGTRPLIGRDWVDRFITKYWANHSNTAWVLLHWAQNDTMVLTEGREDYVNVDGVHVSHPYMGIIEFNDGGKIVAWRDYFQMKDPAASGK
;
A
#
# COMPACT_ATOMS: atom_id res chain seq x y z
N MET A 1 -7.18 13.05 12.99
CA MET A 1 -7.45 12.30 11.76
C MET A 1 -7.84 10.88 12.14
N THR A 2 -8.98 10.43 11.67
CA THR A 2 -9.43 9.05 11.71
C THR A 2 -8.52 8.15 10.85
N PRO A 3 -8.55 6.82 11.01
CA PRO A 3 -7.75 5.91 10.18
C PRO A 3 -7.94 6.08 8.68
N ILE A 4 -9.17 6.28 8.19
CA ILE A 4 -9.44 6.50 6.77
C ILE A 4 -8.83 7.81 6.27
N GLU A 5 -8.94 8.91 7.02
CA GLU A 5 -8.32 10.19 6.63
C GLU A 5 -6.79 10.09 6.54
N ARG A 6 -6.17 9.27 7.41
CA ARG A 6 -4.72 9.00 7.35
C ARG A 6 -4.35 8.19 6.11
N LEU A 7 -5.14 7.18 5.79
CA LEU A 7 -4.96 6.40 4.57
C LEU A 7 -5.12 7.28 3.32
N GLU A 8 -6.16 8.12 3.25
CA GLU A 8 -6.37 9.03 2.12
C GLU A 8 -5.19 10.01 1.95
N ALA A 9 -4.64 10.52 3.07
CA ALA A 9 -3.44 11.34 3.04
C ALA A 9 -2.20 10.57 2.53
N LEU A 10 -2.02 9.32 2.95
CA LEU A 10 -0.98 8.43 2.45
C LEU A 10 -1.14 8.19 0.93
N MET A 11 -2.36 7.87 0.48
CA MET A 11 -2.68 7.66 -0.94
C MET A 11 -2.36 8.91 -1.77
N ALA A 12 -2.67 10.11 -1.27
CA ALA A 12 -2.37 11.36 -1.94
C ALA A 12 -0.87 11.61 -2.09
N VAL A 13 -0.08 11.29 -1.05
CA VAL A 13 1.38 11.38 -1.07
C VAL A 13 2.00 10.33 -2.00
N SER A 14 1.50 9.08 -1.94
CA SER A 14 1.91 7.98 -2.82
C SER A 14 1.67 8.32 -4.30
N LYS A 15 0.52 8.92 -4.63
CA LYS A 15 0.19 9.39 -5.99
C LYS A 15 1.20 10.42 -6.53
N ARG A 16 1.74 11.28 -5.66
CA ARG A 16 2.78 12.27 -6.03
C ARG A 16 4.20 11.67 -6.03
N ARG A 17 4.35 10.41 -5.60
CA ARG A 17 5.64 9.73 -5.42
C ARG A 17 6.63 10.51 -4.53
N ASP A 18 6.10 11.22 -3.53
CA ASP A 18 6.92 11.89 -2.53
C ASP A 18 7.37 10.87 -1.49
N LYS A 19 8.56 10.30 -1.71
CA LYS A 19 9.09 9.20 -0.91
C LYS A 19 9.29 9.57 0.56
N ALA A 20 9.83 10.76 0.81
CA ALA A 20 10.11 11.21 2.17
C ALA A 20 8.82 11.37 2.96
N ALA A 21 7.81 12.02 2.38
CA ALA A 21 6.51 12.14 3.00
C ALA A 21 5.81 10.77 3.14
N PHE A 22 5.95 9.86 2.17
CA PHE A 22 5.37 8.51 2.25
C PHE A 22 5.94 7.73 3.44
N LEU A 23 7.26 7.72 3.58
CA LEU A 23 7.95 7.03 4.67
C LEU A 23 7.64 7.63 6.04
N ASP A 24 7.31 8.92 6.11
CA ASP A 24 6.89 9.53 7.36
C ASP A 24 5.57 8.95 7.91
N PHE A 25 4.70 8.32 7.10
CA PHE A 25 3.50 7.67 7.64
C PHE A 25 3.80 6.44 8.50
N PHE A 26 4.99 5.85 8.38
CA PHE A 26 5.33 4.59 9.03
C PHE A 26 6.02 4.80 10.36
N ALA A 27 5.70 3.94 11.34
CA ALA A 27 6.49 3.81 12.56
C ALA A 27 7.88 3.25 12.23
N GLU A 28 8.86 3.53 13.08
CA GLU A 28 10.24 3.07 12.87
C GLU A 28 10.34 1.54 12.83
N ASP A 29 9.50 0.87 13.62
CA ASP A 29 9.40 -0.57 13.85
C ASP A 29 8.23 -1.25 13.10
N VAL A 30 7.67 -0.60 12.08
CA VAL A 30 6.52 -1.12 11.33
C VAL A 30 6.73 -2.56 10.82
N GLU A 31 5.70 -3.39 10.92
CA GLU A 31 5.63 -4.68 10.26
C GLU A 31 4.72 -4.61 9.03
N TYR A 32 5.30 -4.62 7.83
CA TYR A 32 4.55 -4.56 6.58
C TYR A 32 4.64 -5.87 5.79
N HIS A 33 3.50 -6.55 5.66
CA HIS A 33 3.30 -7.68 4.74
C HIS A 33 2.72 -7.14 3.43
N TYR A 34 3.59 -6.74 2.49
CA TYR A 34 3.17 -6.30 1.15
C TYR A 34 2.43 -7.39 0.35
N HIS A 35 2.49 -8.64 0.80
CA HIS A 35 1.61 -9.73 0.41
C HIS A 35 1.61 -10.76 1.54
N VAL A 36 0.45 -11.07 2.11
CA VAL A 36 0.34 -12.05 3.20
C VAL A 36 0.81 -13.43 2.73
N GLY A 37 1.68 -14.06 3.52
CA GLY A 37 2.38 -15.30 3.18
C GLY A 37 3.78 -15.10 2.60
N THR A 38 4.21 -13.85 2.38
CA THR A 38 5.63 -13.52 2.17
C THR A 38 6.31 -13.16 3.49
N ARG A 39 7.65 -13.08 3.47
CA ARG A 39 8.39 -12.56 4.63
C ARG A 39 8.11 -11.06 4.79
N PRO A 40 7.73 -10.58 5.99
CA PRO A 40 7.42 -9.18 6.19
C PRO A 40 8.65 -8.29 6.02
N LEU A 41 8.37 -7.03 5.69
CA LEU A 41 9.27 -5.91 5.80
C LEU A 41 9.22 -5.42 7.25
N ILE A 42 10.35 -5.49 7.95
CA ILE A 42 10.44 -5.11 9.37
C ILE A 42 11.21 -3.80 9.49
N GLY A 43 10.51 -2.73 9.85
CA GLY A 43 11.01 -1.38 10.04
C GLY A 43 11.02 -0.53 8.77
N ARG A 44 11.02 0.80 8.98
CA ARG A 44 10.88 1.80 7.91
C ARG A 44 11.94 1.71 6.81
N ASP A 45 13.15 1.26 7.15
CA ASP A 45 14.24 1.07 6.18
C ASP A 45 13.92 -0.02 5.15
N TRP A 46 13.21 -1.09 5.55
CA TRP A 46 12.77 -2.12 4.61
C TRP A 46 11.65 -1.61 3.71
N VAL A 47 10.75 -0.77 4.23
CA VAL A 47 9.71 -0.09 3.46
C VAL A 47 10.32 0.85 2.42
N ASP A 48 11.37 1.61 2.76
CA ASP A 48 12.09 2.49 1.81
C ASP A 48 12.68 1.69 0.64
N ARG A 49 13.37 0.59 0.93
CA ARG A 49 13.93 -0.28 -0.10
C ARG A 49 12.85 -0.86 -1.01
N PHE A 50 11.74 -1.31 -0.41
CA PHE A 50 10.61 -1.84 -1.15
C PHE A 50 9.99 -0.79 -2.07
N ILE A 51 9.61 0.37 -1.55
CA ILE A 51 8.91 1.40 -2.32
C ILE A 51 9.80 1.99 -3.42
N THR A 52 11.11 2.13 -3.16
CA THR A 52 12.09 2.56 -4.16
C THR A 52 12.13 1.59 -5.34
N LYS A 53 12.18 0.27 -5.09
CA LYS A 53 12.14 -0.74 -6.15
C LYS A 53 10.77 -0.77 -6.84
N TYR A 54 9.69 -0.66 -6.07
CA TYR A 54 8.34 -0.72 -6.59
C TYR A 54 8.06 0.41 -7.59
N TRP A 55 8.35 1.66 -7.23
CA TRP A 55 8.14 2.83 -8.10
C TRP A 55 9.09 2.90 -9.30
N ALA A 56 10.25 2.25 -9.24
CA ALA A 56 11.16 2.13 -10.38
C ALA A 56 10.64 1.18 -11.47
N ASN A 57 9.84 0.17 -11.10
CA ASN A 57 9.38 -0.87 -12.02
C ASN A 57 7.92 -0.69 -12.47
N HIS A 58 7.18 0.24 -11.87
CA HIS A 58 5.77 0.48 -12.19
C HIS A 58 5.55 1.96 -12.50
N SER A 59 4.81 2.25 -13.56
CA SER A 59 4.45 3.60 -14.00
C SER A 59 2.93 3.76 -14.09
N ASN A 60 2.44 5.00 -14.22
CA ASN A 60 1.00 5.31 -14.30
C ASN A 60 0.15 4.62 -13.20
N THR A 61 0.71 4.58 -11.99
CA THR A 61 0.12 3.90 -10.84
C THR A 61 -1.10 4.67 -10.32
N ALA A 62 -2.23 3.99 -10.15
CA ALA A 62 -3.42 4.48 -9.47
C ALA A 62 -3.87 3.47 -8.40
N TRP A 63 -3.79 3.89 -7.14
CA TRP A 63 -4.32 3.14 -6.01
C TRP A 63 -5.79 3.54 -5.82
N VAL A 64 -6.72 2.62 -6.10
CA VAL A 64 -8.16 2.84 -6.03
C VAL A 64 -8.72 2.14 -4.80
N LEU A 65 -9.42 2.89 -3.95
CA LEU A 65 -10.16 2.38 -2.80
C LEU A 65 -11.65 2.31 -3.16
N LEU A 66 -12.24 1.11 -3.12
CA LEU A 66 -13.65 0.88 -3.47
C LEU A 66 -14.52 0.77 -2.23
N HIS A 67 -14.09 -0.02 -1.26
CA HIS A 67 -14.78 -0.19 0.01
C HIS A 67 -13.79 -0.10 1.17
N TRP A 68 -14.29 0.33 2.32
CA TRP A 68 -13.51 0.35 3.55
C TRP A 68 -14.43 0.26 4.77
N ALA A 69 -13.85 -0.18 5.87
CA ALA A 69 -14.45 -0.11 7.20
C ALA A 69 -13.34 0.23 8.20
N GLN A 70 -13.64 1.00 9.24
CA GLN A 70 -12.64 1.37 10.24
C GLN A 70 -13.18 1.21 11.65
N ASN A 71 -12.25 1.12 12.61
CA ASN A 71 -12.50 1.41 14.01
C ASN A 71 -11.56 2.55 14.47
N ASP A 72 -11.29 2.65 15.76
CA ASP A 72 -10.45 3.72 16.32
C ASP A 72 -8.99 3.67 15.84
N THR A 73 -8.45 2.47 15.60
CA THR A 73 -7.00 2.26 15.38
C THR A 73 -6.65 1.66 14.03
N MET A 74 -7.62 1.15 13.26
CA MET A 74 -7.35 0.48 12.00
C MET A 74 -8.40 0.75 10.92
N VAL A 75 -7.98 0.57 9.66
CA VAL A 75 -8.85 0.58 8.48
C VAL A 75 -8.66 -0.71 7.70
N LEU A 76 -9.77 -1.36 7.36
CA LEU A 76 -9.86 -2.44 6.39
C LEU A 76 -10.20 -1.83 5.04
N THR A 77 -9.57 -2.31 3.98
CA THR A 77 -9.67 -1.76 2.64
C THR A 77 -9.97 -2.87 1.64
N GLU A 78 -10.75 -2.54 0.62
CA GLU A 78 -10.92 -3.33 -0.60
C GLU A 78 -10.82 -2.39 -1.80
N GLY A 79 -10.09 -2.81 -2.83
CA GLY A 79 -9.94 -1.99 -4.01
C GLY A 79 -9.12 -2.66 -5.09
N ARG A 80 -8.46 -1.83 -5.89
CA ARG A 80 -7.53 -2.28 -6.91
C ARG A 80 -6.33 -1.36 -7.02
N GLU A 81 -5.24 -1.89 -7.52
CA GLU A 81 -4.09 -1.13 -7.97
C GLU A 81 -3.97 -1.24 -9.49
N ASP A 82 -4.07 -0.09 -10.16
CA ASP A 82 -3.89 0.02 -11.60
C ASP A 82 -2.46 0.51 -11.88
N TYR A 83 -1.72 -0.11 -12.80
CA TYR A 83 -0.37 0.32 -13.17
C TYR A 83 0.03 -0.16 -14.56
N VAL A 84 1.07 0.45 -15.13
CA VAL A 84 1.77 -0.07 -16.31
C VAL A 84 3.05 -0.75 -15.86
N ASN A 85 3.18 -2.04 -16.19
CA ASN A 85 4.33 -2.87 -15.83
C ASN A 85 5.54 -2.60 -16.75
N VAL A 86 6.66 -3.28 -16.48
CA VAL A 86 7.91 -3.13 -17.26
C VAL A 86 7.78 -3.53 -18.73
N ASP A 87 6.80 -4.36 -19.07
CA ASP A 87 6.52 -4.81 -20.44
C ASP A 87 5.54 -3.87 -21.17
N GLY A 88 5.13 -2.76 -20.53
CA GLY A 88 4.21 -1.77 -21.09
C GLY A 88 2.73 -2.18 -21.02
N VAL A 89 2.39 -3.25 -20.30
CA VAL A 89 1.01 -3.73 -20.15
C VAL A 89 0.32 -2.97 -19.02
N HIS A 90 -0.89 -2.47 -19.29
CA HIS A 90 -1.76 -1.93 -18.24
C HIS A 90 -2.36 -3.09 -17.44
N VAL A 91 -2.13 -3.10 -16.13
CA VAL A 91 -2.55 -4.14 -15.20
C VAL A 91 -3.50 -3.51 -14.18
N SER A 92 -4.57 -4.23 -13.87
CA SER A 92 -5.49 -3.88 -12.80
C SER A 92 -5.56 -5.03 -11.81
N HIS A 93 -5.12 -4.82 -10.57
CA HIS A 93 -4.93 -5.88 -9.59
C HIS A 93 -5.84 -5.69 -8.36
N PRO A 94 -6.83 -6.55 -8.11
CA PRO A 94 -7.70 -6.44 -6.94
C PRO A 94 -6.95 -6.81 -5.66
N TYR A 95 -7.27 -6.13 -4.56
CA TYR A 95 -6.70 -6.42 -3.25
C TYR A 95 -7.71 -6.19 -2.13
N MET A 96 -7.46 -6.84 -1.00
CA MET A 96 -7.94 -6.40 0.31
C MET A 96 -6.75 -6.07 1.20
N GLY A 97 -6.91 -5.13 2.12
CA GLY A 97 -5.85 -4.71 3.03
C GLY A 97 -6.36 -4.40 4.42
N ILE A 98 -5.42 -4.35 5.36
CA ILE A 98 -5.64 -3.83 6.70
C ILE A 98 -4.42 -3.02 7.12
N ILE A 99 -4.68 -1.81 7.65
CA ILE A 99 -3.65 -0.86 8.09
C ILE A 99 -3.99 -0.45 9.52
N GLU A 100 -3.03 -0.65 10.42
CA GLU A 100 -3.13 -0.35 11.84
C GLU A 100 -2.22 0.82 12.21
N PHE A 101 -2.74 1.73 13.03
CA PHE A 101 -2.07 2.96 13.45
C PHE A 101 -1.87 2.97 14.97
N ASN A 102 -0.76 3.55 15.42
CA ASN A 102 -0.56 3.88 16.84
C ASN A 102 -1.20 5.22 17.21
N ASP A 103 -1.11 5.59 18.50
CA ASP A 103 -1.65 6.86 19.03
C ASP A 103 -1.01 8.10 18.38
N GLY A 104 0.27 8.00 17.98
CA GLY A 104 0.97 9.02 17.20
C GLY A 104 0.49 9.12 15.76
N GLY A 105 -0.38 8.20 15.33
CA GLY A 105 -0.97 8.16 14.00
C GLY A 105 -0.07 7.58 12.92
N LYS A 106 0.99 6.86 13.31
CA LYS A 106 1.91 6.18 12.41
C LYS A 106 1.46 4.74 12.19
N ILE A 107 1.69 4.23 10.99
CA ILE A 107 1.39 2.85 10.61
C ILE A 107 2.35 1.92 11.36
N VAL A 108 1.81 1.02 12.17
CA VAL A 108 2.57 0.00 12.92
C VAL A 108 2.45 -1.38 12.30
N ALA A 109 1.35 -1.65 11.59
CA ALA A 109 1.20 -2.86 10.81
C ALA A 109 0.39 -2.60 9.54
N TRP A 110 0.80 -3.25 8.45
CA TRP A 110 0.04 -3.26 7.21
C TRP A 110 0.11 -4.68 6.62
N ARG A 111 -1.03 -5.24 6.20
CA ARG A 111 -1.11 -6.52 5.50
C ARG A 111 -1.98 -6.39 4.25
N ASP A 112 -1.42 -6.75 3.10
CA ASP A 112 -2.14 -6.82 1.83
C ASP A 112 -2.43 -8.28 1.46
N TYR A 113 -3.66 -8.53 1.03
CA TYR A 113 -4.19 -9.81 0.55
C TYR A 113 -4.57 -9.66 -0.91
N PHE A 114 -3.82 -10.33 -1.78
CA PHE A 114 -4.10 -10.43 -3.21
C PHE A 114 -3.44 -11.67 -3.78
N GLN A 115 -3.59 -11.93 -5.07
CA GLN A 115 -3.02 -13.09 -5.72
C GLN A 115 -1.78 -12.70 -6.54
N MET A 116 -0.57 -13.07 -6.11
CA MET A 116 0.70 -12.67 -6.77
C MET A 116 0.79 -12.90 -8.29
N LYS A 117 0.03 -13.88 -8.82
CA LYS A 117 -0.09 -14.16 -10.25
C LYS A 117 -1.56 -14.22 -10.62
N ASP A 118 -2.29 -13.15 -10.32
CA ASP A 118 -3.73 -13.12 -10.52
C ASP A 118 -4.08 -13.28 -12.01
N PRO A 119 -4.73 -14.39 -12.42
CA PRO A 119 -5.20 -14.54 -13.79
C PRO A 119 -6.35 -13.58 -14.13
N ALA A 120 -7.01 -13.00 -13.12
CA ALA A 120 -8.03 -11.98 -13.29
C ALA A 120 -7.44 -10.57 -13.40
N ALA A 121 -6.14 -10.38 -13.14
CA ALA A 121 -5.50 -9.10 -13.39
C ALA A 121 -5.56 -8.80 -14.88
N SER A 122 -6.34 -7.80 -15.26
CA SER A 122 -6.62 -7.55 -16.67
C SER A 122 -5.46 -6.81 -17.30
N GLY A 123 -4.76 -7.48 -18.22
CA GLY A 123 -3.87 -6.89 -19.20
C GLY A 123 -4.66 -6.44 -20.44
N LYS A 124 -5.29 -5.27 -20.41
CA LYS A 124 -5.95 -4.71 -21.61
C LYS A 124 -5.80 -3.20 -21.65
#